data_AF-A8X1P9-F1
#
_entry.id   AF-A8X1P9-F1
#
_cell.length_a   1.000
_cell.length_b   1.000
_cell.length_c   1.000
_cell.angle_alpha   90.00
_cell.angle_beta   90.00
_cell.angle_gamma   90.00
#
_symmetry.space_group_name_H-M   'P 1'
#
loop_
_entity.id
_entity.type
_entity.pdbx_description
1 polymer ?
#
loop_
_entity_poly.entity_id
_entity_poly.type
_entity_poly.pdbx_seq_one_letter_code
_entity_poly.pdbx_strand_id
1 'polypeptide(L)'
;MYLISKIWLGYGLISVFFSAFLVFVIYTSPLSNQSFYRLIVIHLVIVILSWINSWPTRVVWTEDAPYFAKALYDHTPRLFSLFMFLGIAFCHIQSWSSIVICVNRLRTANPEKYEERNKWWNRWFILIYIIVIVLSLLAAHYLAITPTVRFYEETGKFGYVIWDLADGIMQIFFLVVFLGLYILISLIFGCIAVCKIKKHQDGEFHHSSLVTLVHIFLRVFCLTLLLCSFLLQVEDFTVEMMITIFDLMTFSMTYIILFYDESVREAIRSSCTSGTVDGR
;
A
#
# COMPACT_ATOMS: atom_id res chain seq x y z
N MET A 1 20.41 -13.63 -7.70
CA MET A 1 18.99 -13.84 -7.34
C MET A 1 18.77 -14.06 -5.85
N TYR A 2 19.43 -15.03 -5.19
CA TYR A 2 19.26 -15.37 -3.76
C TYR A 2 19.26 -14.19 -2.75
N LEU A 3 20.15 -13.19 -2.94
CA LEU A 3 20.30 -12.08 -1.98
C LEU A 3 19.09 -11.14 -1.99
N ILE A 4 18.54 -10.84 -3.16
CA ILE A 4 17.44 -9.88 -3.34
C ILE A 4 16.17 -10.40 -2.67
N SER A 5 15.86 -11.68 -2.85
CA SER A 5 14.70 -12.33 -2.22
C SER A 5 14.77 -12.32 -0.68
N LYS A 6 15.97 -12.54 -0.12
CA LYS A 6 16.19 -12.46 1.33
C LYS A 6 16.08 -11.03 1.86
N ILE A 7 16.55 -10.05 1.09
CA ILE A 7 16.37 -8.63 1.42
C ILE A 7 14.89 -8.27 1.46
N TRP A 8 14.07 -8.70 0.49
CA TRP A 8 12.62 -8.45 0.50
C TRP A 8 11.93 -9.07 1.70
N LEU A 9 12.29 -10.31 2.06
CA LEU A 9 11.72 -10.98 3.21
C LEU A 9 12.06 -10.23 4.51
N GLY A 10 13.34 -9.87 4.68
CA GLY A 10 13.79 -9.10 5.85
C GLY A 10 13.14 -7.73 5.93
N TYR A 11 13.17 -6.97 4.84
CA TYR A 11 12.52 -5.66 4.74
C TYR A 11 11.02 -5.76 5.02
N GLY A 12 10.33 -6.71 4.39
CA GLY A 12 8.89 -6.91 4.53
C GLY A 12 8.48 -7.30 5.95
N LEU A 13 9.19 -8.24 6.58
CA LEU A 13 8.92 -8.64 7.97
C LEU A 13 9.11 -7.48 8.95
N ILE A 14 10.22 -6.73 8.82
CA ILE A 14 10.48 -5.55 9.65
C ILE A 14 9.39 -4.49 9.41
N SER A 15 9.00 -4.28 8.16
CA SER A 15 7.97 -3.31 7.80
C SER A 15 6.60 -3.69 8.37
N VAL A 16 6.19 -4.96 8.27
CA VAL A 16 4.95 -5.48 8.86
C VAL A 16 4.97 -5.32 10.37
N PHE A 17 6.08 -5.63 11.02
CA PHE A 17 6.24 -5.42 12.46
C PHE A 17 6.02 -3.95 12.82
N PHE A 18 6.66 -3.00 12.12
CA PHE A 18 6.46 -1.58 12.37
C PHE A 18 5.04 -1.10 12.04
N SER A 19 4.41 -1.60 10.98
CA SER A 19 3.01 -1.31 10.67
C SER A 19 2.08 -1.78 11.79
N ALA A 20 2.27 -2.99 12.29
CA ALA A 20 1.48 -3.54 13.39
C ALA A 20 1.71 -2.77 14.70
N PHE A 21 2.96 -2.41 14.98
CA PHE A 21 3.32 -1.56 16.10
C PHE A 21 2.65 -0.19 16.03
N LEU A 22 2.68 0.48 14.87
CA LEU A 22 2.00 1.75 14.66
C LEU A 22 0.48 1.63 14.82
N VAL A 23 -0.13 0.56 14.29
CA VAL A 23 -1.56 0.29 14.48
C VAL A 23 -1.88 0.24 15.97
N PHE A 24 -1.08 -0.48 16.76
CA PHE A 24 -1.25 -0.57 18.21
C PHE A 24 -1.13 0.80 18.88
N VAL A 25 -0.02 1.51 18.67
CA VAL A 25 0.25 2.82 19.30
C VAL A 25 -0.83 3.85 18.94
N ILE A 26 -1.24 3.93 17.67
CA ILE A 26 -2.25 4.88 17.24
C ILE A 26 -3.62 4.53 17.84
N TYR A 27 -3.95 3.24 17.92
CA TYR A 27 -5.23 2.78 18.46
C TYR A 27 -5.34 3.02 19.97
N THR A 28 -4.27 2.80 20.74
CA THR A 28 -4.27 2.96 22.20
C THR A 28 -4.06 4.40 22.65
N SER A 29 -3.66 5.32 21.76
CA SER A 29 -3.43 6.72 22.09
C SER A 29 -4.64 7.61 21.77
N PRO A 30 -4.69 8.86 22.31
CA PRO A 30 -5.72 9.83 21.97
C PRO A 30 -5.77 10.20 20.48
N LEU A 31 -4.73 9.85 19.71
CA LEU A 31 -4.67 10.04 18.26
C LEU A 31 -5.81 9.32 17.54
N SER A 32 -6.28 8.19 18.07
CA SER A 32 -7.43 7.44 17.54
C SER A 32 -8.72 8.26 17.46
N ASN A 33 -8.83 9.40 18.16
CA ASN A 33 -9.99 10.30 18.05
C ASN A 33 -9.98 11.18 16.79
N GLN A 34 -8.83 11.31 16.13
CA GLN A 34 -8.73 12.07 14.89
C GLN A 34 -8.98 11.16 13.67
N SER A 35 -9.81 11.64 12.76
CA SER A 35 -10.18 10.89 11.55
C SER A 35 -9.00 10.52 10.68
N PHE A 36 -7.99 11.39 10.58
CA PHE A 36 -6.76 11.12 9.84
C PHE A 36 -6.10 9.81 10.31
N TYR A 37 -5.83 9.69 11.62
CA TYR A 37 -5.18 8.52 12.18
C TYR A 37 -6.02 7.25 12.09
N ARG A 38 -7.36 7.34 12.16
CA ARG A 38 -8.25 6.19 11.89
C ARG A 38 -8.10 5.67 10.46
N LEU A 39 -8.01 6.59 9.48
CA LEU A 39 -7.78 6.21 8.09
C LEU A 39 -6.39 5.60 7.90
N ILE A 40 -5.37 6.10 8.61
CA ILE A 40 -4.02 5.52 8.62
C ILE A 40 -4.04 4.10 9.18
N VAL A 41 -4.72 3.87 10.31
CA VAL A 41 -4.81 2.52 10.90
C VAL A 41 -5.41 1.53 9.92
N ILE A 42 -6.52 1.87 9.27
CA ILE A 42 -7.12 0.98 8.26
C ILE A 42 -6.14 0.74 7.10
N HIS A 43 -5.46 1.79 6.62
CA HIS A 43 -4.44 1.65 5.57
C HIS A 43 -3.31 0.71 5.97
N LEU A 44 -2.77 0.84 7.18
CA LEU A 44 -1.71 -0.02 7.70
C LEU A 44 -2.17 -1.48 7.82
N VAL A 45 -3.42 -1.73 8.24
CA VAL A 45 -3.99 -3.08 8.26
C VAL A 45 -4.07 -3.66 6.83
N ILE A 46 -4.54 -2.86 5.87
CA ILE A 46 -4.58 -3.27 4.45
C ILE A 46 -3.18 -3.59 3.92
N VAL A 47 -2.18 -2.79 4.28
CA VAL A 47 -0.78 -2.99 3.90
C VAL A 47 -0.24 -4.32 4.45
N ILE A 48 -0.51 -4.64 5.72
CA ILE A 48 -0.12 -5.92 6.34
C ILE A 48 -0.79 -7.09 5.59
N LEU A 49 -2.10 -7.02 5.37
CA LEU A 49 -2.85 -8.05 4.66
C LEU A 49 -2.35 -8.23 3.22
N SER A 50 -2.06 -7.13 2.53
CA SER A 50 -1.53 -7.13 1.17
C SER A 50 -0.17 -7.82 1.09
N TRP A 51 0.72 -7.55 2.06
CA TRP A 51 2.04 -8.18 2.07
C TRP A 51 1.93 -9.68 2.33
N ILE A 52 1.15 -10.09 3.34
CA ILE A 52 0.87 -11.51 3.63
C ILE A 52 0.31 -12.22 2.39
N ASN A 53 -0.67 -11.61 1.70
CA ASN A 53 -1.27 -12.16 0.49
C ASN A 53 -0.27 -12.31 -0.67
N SER A 54 0.71 -11.41 -0.76
CA SER A 54 1.71 -11.46 -1.84
C SER A 54 2.79 -12.52 -1.61
N TRP A 55 2.89 -13.09 -0.41
CA TRP A 55 3.99 -13.98 -0.08
C TRP A 55 3.95 -15.31 -0.84
N PRO A 56 2.79 -16.00 -0.96
CA PRO A 56 2.70 -17.22 -1.77
C PRO A 56 3.13 -17.02 -3.21
N THR A 57 2.81 -15.88 -3.83
CA THR A 57 3.19 -15.58 -5.22
C THR A 57 4.65 -15.19 -5.36
N ARG A 58 5.30 -14.67 -4.32
CA ARG A 58 6.76 -14.38 -4.30
C ARG A 58 7.60 -15.63 -4.12
N VAL A 59 7.15 -16.56 -3.29
CA VAL A 59 7.82 -17.85 -3.03
C VAL A 59 8.00 -18.67 -4.32
N VAL A 60 7.06 -18.52 -5.26
CA VAL A 60 7.12 -19.08 -6.63
C VAL A 60 8.37 -18.61 -7.40
N TRP A 61 8.85 -17.39 -7.14
CA TRP A 61 10.00 -16.76 -7.82
C TRP A 61 11.32 -16.93 -7.07
N THR A 62 11.28 -17.49 -5.86
CA THR A 62 12.49 -17.78 -5.08
C THR A 62 12.95 -19.21 -5.31
N GLU A 63 14.22 -19.40 -5.67
CA GLU A 63 14.82 -20.73 -5.89
C GLU A 63 14.81 -21.62 -4.62
N ASP A 64 14.65 -21.02 -3.44
CA ASP A 64 14.78 -21.65 -2.11
C ASP A 64 13.53 -22.39 -1.64
N ALA A 65 12.36 -22.12 -2.23
CA ALA A 65 11.09 -22.60 -1.68
C ALA A 65 10.17 -23.39 -2.64
N PRO A 66 10.70 -24.15 -3.63
CA PRO A 66 9.85 -24.92 -4.53
C PRO A 66 9.04 -25.97 -3.77
N TYR A 67 9.52 -26.51 -2.64
CA TYR A 67 8.78 -27.52 -1.88
C TYR A 67 7.49 -27.00 -1.25
N PHE A 68 7.53 -25.84 -0.58
CA PHE A 68 6.33 -25.26 0.04
C PHE A 68 5.33 -24.77 -1.01
N ALA A 69 5.81 -24.06 -2.04
CA ALA A 69 4.95 -23.60 -3.13
C ALA A 69 4.35 -24.78 -3.90
N LYS A 70 5.11 -25.85 -4.15
CA LYS A 70 4.64 -27.08 -4.81
C LYS A 70 3.64 -27.83 -3.95
N ALA A 71 3.89 -28.01 -2.66
CA ALA A 71 2.91 -28.64 -1.76
C ALA A 71 1.59 -27.88 -1.75
N LEU A 72 1.63 -26.54 -1.68
CA LEU A 72 0.44 -25.70 -1.75
C LEU A 72 -0.27 -25.80 -3.11
N TYR A 73 0.49 -25.85 -4.20
CA TYR A 73 -0.02 -25.98 -5.56
C TYR A 73 -0.68 -27.34 -5.80
N ASP A 74 -0.05 -28.43 -5.35
CA ASP A 74 -0.54 -29.80 -5.50
C ASP A 74 -1.87 -29.99 -4.75
N HIS A 75 -2.03 -29.36 -3.58
CA HIS A 75 -3.27 -29.44 -2.79
C HIS A 75 -4.35 -28.45 -3.23
N THR A 76 -4.00 -27.21 -3.60
CA THR A 76 -4.98 -26.16 -3.87
C THR A 76 -4.47 -25.16 -4.93
N PRO A 77 -4.42 -25.54 -6.22
CA PRO A 77 -3.86 -24.70 -7.27
C PRO A 77 -4.67 -23.42 -7.51
N ARG A 78 -5.99 -23.47 -7.26
CA ARG A 78 -6.89 -22.29 -7.35
C ARG A 78 -6.54 -21.18 -6.35
N LEU A 79 -5.81 -21.50 -5.28
CA LEU A 79 -5.39 -20.52 -4.28
C LEU A 79 -4.40 -19.51 -4.87
N PHE A 80 -3.56 -19.92 -5.83
CA PHE A 80 -2.66 -19.00 -6.52
C PHE A 80 -3.41 -17.99 -7.39
N SER A 81 -4.48 -18.40 -8.07
CA SER A 81 -5.36 -17.48 -8.79
C SER A 81 -6.01 -16.47 -7.84
N LEU A 82 -6.43 -16.91 -6.65
CA LEU A 82 -6.97 -16.03 -5.62
C LEU A 82 -5.90 -15.03 -5.12
N PHE A 83 -4.67 -15.47 -4.83
CA PHE A 83 -3.60 -14.58 -4.39
C PHE A 83 -3.24 -13.52 -5.44
N MET A 84 -3.22 -13.90 -6.72
CA MET A 84 -2.99 -12.97 -7.83
C MET A 84 -4.15 -11.97 -7.98
N PHE A 85 -5.40 -12.45 -7.94
CA PHE A 85 -6.59 -11.60 -7.96
C PHE A 85 -6.56 -10.59 -6.80
N LEU A 86 -6.32 -11.07 -5.57
CA LEU A 86 -6.23 -10.22 -4.39
C LEU A 86 -5.05 -9.27 -4.49
N GLY A 87 -3.92 -9.67 -5.08
CA GLY A 87 -2.77 -8.78 -5.30
C GLY A 87 -3.14 -7.56 -6.16
N ILE A 88 -3.88 -7.78 -7.25
CA ILE A 88 -4.40 -6.70 -8.10
C ILE A 88 -5.41 -5.84 -7.34
N ALA A 89 -6.34 -6.48 -6.62
CA ALA A 89 -7.31 -5.77 -5.79
C ALA A 89 -6.61 -4.89 -4.73
N PHE A 90 -5.58 -5.40 -4.05
CA PHE A 90 -4.80 -4.63 -3.08
C PHE A 90 -4.10 -3.44 -3.71
N CYS A 91 -3.58 -3.54 -4.94
CA CYS A 91 -3.02 -2.39 -5.66
C CYS A 91 -4.06 -1.26 -5.81
N HIS A 92 -5.29 -1.60 -6.21
CA HIS A 92 -6.39 -0.65 -6.29
C HIS A 92 -6.81 -0.11 -4.91
N ILE A 93 -6.98 -0.99 -3.91
CA ILE A 93 -7.38 -0.61 -2.55
C ILE A 93 -6.37 0.37 -1.96
N GLN A 94 -5.07 0.07 -2.04
CA GLN A 94 -4.04 0.94 -1.48
C GLN A 94 -4.00 2.29 -2.21
N SER A 95 -4.15 2.30 -3.54
CA SER A 95 -4.16 3.54 -4.33
C SER A 95 -5.34 4.44 -3.99
N TRP A 96 -6.55 3.86 -3.91
CA TRP A 96 -7.74 4.57 -3.44
C TRP A 96 -7.62 5.02 -1.99
N SER A 97 -7.09 4.19 -1.11
CA SER A 97 -6.86 4.51 0.29
C SER A 97 -5.93 5.73 0.45
N SER A 98 -4.86 5.81 -0.35
CA SER A 98 -4.00 6.99 -0.40
C SER A 98 -4.76 8.25 -0.79
N ILE A 99 -5.58 8.17 -1.84
CA ILE A 99 -6.40 9.29 -2.30
C ILE A 99 -7.36 9.72 -1.18
N VAL A 100 -8.04 8.78 -0.52
CA VAL A 100 -8.96 9.06 0.59
C VAL A 100 -8.24 9.75 1.75
N ILE A 101 -7.04 9.29 2.14
CA ILE A 101 -6.22 9.92 3.18
C ILE A 101 -5.86 11.35 2.77
N CYS A 102 -5.46 11.57 1.52
CA CYS A 102 -5.11 12.89 1.00
C CYS A 102 -6.33 13.83 1.01
N VAL A 103 -7.49 13.36 0.56
CA VAL A 103 -8.74 14.13 0.57
C VAL A 103 -9.16 14.46 2.01
N ASN A 104 -9.06 13.50 2.94
CA ASN A 104 -9.32 13.76 4.35
C ASN A 104 -8.41 14.87 4.87
N ARG A 105 -7.10 14.75 4.66
CA ARG A 105 -6.13 15.75 5.11
C ARG A 105 -6.40 17.13 4.52
N LEU A 106 -6.63 17.20 3.22
CA LEU A 106 -6.93 18.48 2.55
C LEU A 106 -8.23 19.10 3.07
N ARG A 107 -9.23 18.30 3.41
CA ARG A 107 -10.47 18.81 4.00
C ARG A 107 -10.26 19.21 5.46
N THR A 108 -9.56 18.44 6.28
CA THR A 108 -9.33 18.77 7.70
C THR A 108 -8.28 19.87 7.88
N ALA A 109 -7.49 20.22 6.86
CA ALA A 109 -6.53 21.32 6.92
C ALA A 109 -7.12 22.73 7.12
N ASN A 110 -8.44 22.93 6.96
CA ASN A 110 -9.05 24.22 7.28
C ASN A 110 -9.40 24.25 8.79
N PRO A 111 -8.74 25.10 9.60
CA PRO A 111 -8.94 25.15 11.05
C PRO A 111 -10.37 25.55 11.44
N GLU A 112 -10.99 26.49 10.71
CA GLU A 112 -12.35 27.00 11.01
C GLU A 112 -13.41 25.90 10.93
N LYS A 113 -13.19 24.89 10.08
CA LYS A 113 -14.12 23.78 9.85
C LYS A 113 -13.56 22.43 10.31
N TYR A 114 -12.46 22.43 11.07
CA TYR A 114 -11.76 21.21 11.45
C TYR A 114 -12.69 20.26 12.20
N GLU A 115 -13.36 20.74 13.25
CA GLU A 115 -14.14 19.89 14.15
C GLU A 115 -15.35 19.26 13.44
N GLU A 116 -16.10 20.04 12.66
CA GLU A 116 -17.22 19.55 11.85
C GLU A 116 -16.76 18.49 10.85
N ARG A 117 -15.68 18.77 10.11
CA ARG A 117 -15.11 17.85 9.11
C ARG A 117 -14.57 16.59 9.76
N ASN A 118 -13.88 16.70 10.89
CA ASN A 118 -13.35 15.57 11.64
C ASN A 118 -14.48 14.66 12.13
N LYS A 119 -15.56 15.22 12.69
CA LYS A 119 -16.75 14.47 13.10
C LYS A 119 -17.41 13.74 11.93
N TRP A 120 -17.54 14.39 10.77
CA TRP A 120 -18.09 13.76 9.56
C TRP A 120 -17.26 12.55 9.12
N TRP A 121 -15.94 12.70 9.03
CA TRP A 121 -15.05 11.61 8.64
C TRP A 121 -15.06 10.47 9.66
N ASN A 122 -15.05 10.78 10.96
CA ASN A 122 -15.15 9.78 12.02
C ASN A 122 -16.46 8.97 11.98
N ARG A 123 -17.54 9.55 11.45
CA ARG A 123 -18.82 8.85 11.29
C ARG A 123 -18.80 7.93 10.06
N TRP A 124 -18.23 8.37 8.95
CA TRP A 124 -18.38 7.71 7.65
C TRP A 124 -17.16 6.93 7.16
N PHE A 125 -16.01 6.98 7.86
CA PHE A 125 -14.77 6.35 7.38
C PHE A 125 -14.90 4.85 7.07
N ILE A 126 -15.65 4.08 7.86
CA ILE A 126 -15.89 2.65 7.62
C ILE A 126 -16.65 2.46 6.30
N LEU A 127 -17.74 3.21 6.09
CA LEU A 127 -18.52 3.13 4.87
C LEU A 127 -17.69 3.49 3.63
N ILE A 128 -16.86 4.54 3.74
CA ILE A 128 -15.94 4.95 2.66
C ILE A 128 -14.99 3.80 2.33
N TYR A 129 -14.41 3.12 3.33
CA TYR A 129 -13.51 2.00 3.08
C TYR A 129 -14.21 0.75 2.53
N ILE A 130 -15.46 0.48 2.93
CA ILE A 130 -16.27 -0.58 2.32
C ILE A 130 -16.46 -0.31 0.82
N ILE A 131 -16.79 0.93 0.45
CA ILE A 131 -16.92 1.33 -0.96
C ILE A 131 -15.60 1.16 -1.70
N VAL A 132 -14.47 1.60 -1.10
CA VAL A 132 -13.13 1.43 -1.69
C VAL A 132 -12.82 -0.05 -1.94
N ILE A 133 -13.09 -0.93 -0.97
CA ILE A 133 -12.83 -2.37 -1.11
C ILE A 133 -13.69 -2.98 -2.22
N VAL A 134 -15.01 -2.70 -2.21
CA VAL A 134 -15.93 -3.24 -3.22
C VAL A 134 -15.54 -2.79 -4.63
N LEU A 135 -15.30 -1.49 -4.83
CA LEU A 135 -14.88 -0.96 -6.14
C LEU A 135 -13.55 -1.54 -6.60
N SER A 136 -12.61 -1.78 -5.68
CA SER A 136 -11.30 -2.34 -6.01
C SER A 136 -11.38 -3.83 -6.37
N LEU A 137 -12.26 -4.59 -5.70
CA LEU A 137 -12.54 -5.98 -6.05
C LEU A 137 -13.23 -6.10 -7.41
N LEU A 138 -14.19 -5.20 -7.69
CA LEU A 138 -14.83 -5.13 -9.01
C LEU A 138 -13.84 -4.76 -10.10
N ALA A 139 -12.93 -3.79 -9.83
CA ALA A 139 -11.87 -3.45 -10.76
C ALA A 139 -10.95 -4.65 -11.03
N ALA A 140 -10.51 -5.35 -9.98
CA ALA A 140 -9.69 -6.56 -10.15
C ALA A 140 -10.41 -7.69 -10.90
N HIS A 141 -11.75 -7.78 -10.81
CA HIS A 141 -12.52 -8.83 -11.46
C HIS A 141 -12.79 -8.54 -12.95
N TYR A 142 -13.20 -7.31 -13.27
CA TYR A 142 -13.63 -6.95 -14.61
C TYR A 142 -12.53 -6.36 -15.49
N LEU A 143 -11.47 -5.85 -14.88
CA LEU A 143 -10.47 -5.01 -15.56
C LEU A 143 -9.07 -5.61 -15.50
N ALA A 144 -8.95 -6.85 -15.00
CA ALA A 144 -7.71 -7.59 -15.01
C ALA A 144 -7.92 -9.06 -15.40
N ILE A 145 -7.20 -9.48 -16.43
CA ILE A 145 -6.97 -10.88 -16.75
C ILE A 145 -5.88 -11.37 -15.79
N THR A 146 -6.29 -12.19 -14.83
CA THR A 146 -5.37 -12.72 -13.82
C THR A 146 -4.46 -13.79 -14.45
N PRO A 147 -3.13 -13.61 -14.45
CA PRO A 147 -2.26 -14.65 -14.94
C PRO A 147 -2.34 -15.84 -13.99
N THR A 148 -2.47 -17.04 -14.56
CA THR A 148 -2.46 -18.28 -13.79
C THR A 148 -1.04 -18.79 -13.66
N VAL A 149 -0.67 -19.20 -12.45
CA VAL A 149 0.62 -19.84 -12.18
C VAL A 149 0.48 -21.33 -12.51
N ARG A 150 1.43 -21.87 -13.26
CA ARG A 150 1.53 -23.31 -13.57
C ARG A 150 2.88 -23.84 -13.13
N PHE A 151 2.86 -25.05 -12.56
CA PHE A 151 4.07 -25.81 -12.29
C PHE A 151 4.45 -26.62 -13.54
N TYR A 152 5.69 -26.46 -14.02
CA TYR A 152 6.23 -27.20 -15.15
C TYR A 152 7.09 -28.35 -14.63
N GLU A 153 6.54 -29.58 -14.70
CA GLU A 153 7.23 -30.79 -14.19
C GLU A 153 8.57 -31.05 -14.87
N GLU A 154 8.71 -30.66 -16.15
CA GLU A 154 9.93 -30.85 -16.95
C GLU A 154 11.11 -30.01 -16.46
N THR A 155 10.86 -28.82 -15.94
CA THR A 155 11.89 -27.88 -15.48
C THR A 155 11.96 -27.78 -13.95
N GLY A 156 10.97 -28.33 -13.25
CA GLY A 156 10.81 -28.19 -11.79
C GLY A 156 10.52 -26.75 -11.35
N LYS A 157 10.11 -25.88 -12.29
CA LYS A 157 9.89 -24.45 -12.04
C LYS A 157 8.42 -24.08 -12.23
N PHE A 158 8.02 -23.04 -11.52
CA PHE A 158 6.76 -22.38 -11.79
C PHE A 158 6.92 -21.33 -12.88
N GLY A 159 5.88 -21.11 -13.67
CA GLY A 159 5.80 -19.97 -14.58
C GLY A 159 4.36 -19.58 -14.84
N TYR A 160 4.16 -18.41 -15.46
CA TYR A 160 2.84 -17.99 -15.87
C TYR A 160 2.38 -18.76 -17.10
N VAL A 161 1.08 -19.01 -17.20
CA VAL A 161 0.46 -19.42 -18.46
C VAL A 161 0.51 -18.23 -19.40
N ILE A 162 1.16 -18.41 -20.55
CA ILE A 162 1.31 -17.39 -21.59
C ILE A 162 -0.09 -16.93 -22.02
N TRP A 163 -0.33 -15.63 -21.96
CA TRP A 163 -1.56 -15.03 -22.47
C TRP A 163 -1.62 -15.13 -23.98
N ASP A 164 -2.83 -15.26 -24.52
CA ASP A 164 -3.04 -14.92 -25.93
C ASP A 164 -2.66 -13.44 -26.14
N LEU A 165 -2.19 -13.09 -27.34
CA LEU A 165 -1.72 -11.75 -27.67
C LEU A 165 -2.82 -10.71 -27.41
N ALA A 166 -4.08 -11.05 -27.70
CA ALA A 166 -5.23 -10.18 -27.46
C ALA A 166 -5.42 -9.88 -25.96
N ASP A 167 -5.33 -10.90 -25.12
CA ASP A 167 -5.46 -10.79 -23.66
C ASP A 167 -4.31 -9.97 -23.07
N GLY A 168 -3.08 -10.19 -23.57
CA GLY A 168 -1.91 -9.41 -23.17
C GLY A 168 -2.05 -7.92 -23.50
N ILE A 169 -2.52 -7.58 -24.70
CA ILE A 169 -2.74 -6.19 -25.13
C ILE A 169 -3.81 -5.52 -24.25
N MET A 170 -4.93 -6.20 -24.00
CA MET A 170 -6.00 -5.68 -23.15
C MET A 170 -5.53 -5.43 -21.71
N GLN A 171 -4.74 -6.35 -21.16
CA GLN A 171 -4.19 -6.20 -19.82
C GLN A 171 -3.24 -5.00 -19.72
N ILE A 172 -2.35 -4.82 -20.70
CA ILE A 172 -1.44 -3.66 -20.76
C ILE A 172 -2.25 -2.37 -20.85
N PHE A 173 -3.27 -2.33 -21.70
CA PHE A 173 -4.13 -1.16 -21.86
C PHE A 173 -4.80 -0.77 -20.53
N PHE A 174 -5.47 -1.70 -19.85
CA PHE A 174 -6.10 -1.42 -18.57
C PHE A 174 -5.09 -0.97 -17.52
N LEU A 175 -3.94 -1.63 -17.45
CA LEU A 175 -2.87 -1.26 -16.51
C LEU A 175 -2.38 0.17 -16.73
N VAL A 176 -2.11 0.56 -17.98
CA VAL A 176 -1.68 1.92 -18.34
C VAL A 176 -2.75 2.94 -17.95
N VAL A 177 -4.02 2.66 -18.26
CA VAL A 177 -5.14 3.54 -17.92
C VAL A 177 -5.27 3.72 -16.40
N PHE A 178 -5.28 2.63 -15.63
CA PHE A 178 -5.45 2.72 -14.18
C PHE A 178 -4.27 3.39 -13.47
N LEU A 179 -3.02 2.97 -13.78
CA LEU A 179 -1.85 3.61 -13.20
C LEU A 179 -1.76 5.08 -13.61
N GLY A 180 -2.03 5.40 -14.88
CA GLY A 180 -2.07 6.78 -15.38
C GLY A 180 -3.11 7.64 -14.65
N LEU A 181 -4.31 7.12 -14.44
CA LEU A 181 -5.36 7.80 -13.67
C LEU A 181 -4.94 8.03 -12.21
N TYR A 182 -4.35 7.02 -11.55
CA TYR A 182 -3.87 7.18 -10.18
C TYR A 182 -2.75 8.21 -10.05
N ILE A 183 -1.81 8.24 -11.01
CA ILE A 183 -0.75 9.24 -11.08
C ILE A 183 -1.36 10.63 -11.25
N LEU A 184 -2.26 10.81 -12.21
CA LEU A 184 -2.90 12.10 -12.49
C LEU A 184 -3.67 12.63 -11.28
N ILE A 185 -4.52 11.80 -10.67
CA ILE A 185 -5.30 12.18 -9.49
C ILE A 185 -4.37 12.55 -8.32
N SER A 186 -3.32 11.75 -8.09
CA SER A 186 -2.36 12.00 -7.02
C SER A 186 -1.59 13.30 -7.24
N LEU A 187 -1.19 13.61 -8.47
CA LEU A 187 -0.56 14.88 -8.83
C LEU A 187 -1.49 16.07 -8.61
N ILE A 188 -2.76 15.98 -9.00
CA ILE A 188 -3.75 17.03 -8.75
C ILE A 188 -3.86 17.32 -7.25
N PHE A 189 -4.01 16.29 -6.42
CA PHE A 189 -4.07 16.46 -4.96
C PHE A 189 -2.75 16.96 -4.37
N GLY A 190 -1.61 16.52 -4.89
CA GLY A 190 -0.28 17.02 -4.51
C GLY A 190 -0.15 18.51 -4.78
N CYS A 191 -0.51 18.97 -5.97
CA CYS A 191 -0.51 20.39 -6.34
C CYS A 191 -1.43 21.21 -5.42
N ILE A 192 -2.65 20.74 -5.15
CA ILE A 192 -3.58 21.40 -4.23
C ILE A 192 -2.97 21.49 -2.81
N ALA A 193 -2.29 20.44 -2.35
CA ALA A 193 -1.61 20.43 -1.05
C ALA A 193 -0.49 21.48 -1.00
N VAL A 194 0.36 21.56 -2.02
CA VAL A 194 1.42 22.58 -2.12
C VAL A 194 0.83 23.99 -2.08
N CYS A 195 -0.22 24.25 -2.87
CA CYS A 195 -0.88 25.55 -2.90
C CYS A 195 -1.44 25.94 -1.52
N LYS A 196 -2.01 24.98 -0.78
CA LYS A 196 -2.52 25.24 0.59
C LYS A 196 -1.41 25.52 1.59
N ILE A 197 -0.31 24.77 1.54
CA ILE A 197 0.86 24.96 2.41
C ILE A 197 1.44 26.35 2.19
N LYS A 198 1.62 26.76 0.92
CA LYS A 198 2.14 28.10 0.59
C LYS A 198 1.24 29.23 1.08
N LYS A 199 -0.08 29.04 1.07
CA LYS A 199 -1.04 30.06 1.52
C LYS A 199 -1.05 30.25 3.06
N HIS A 200 -0.60 29.27 3.84
CA HIS A 200 -0.63 29.31 5.31
C HIS A 200 0.80 29.37 5.90
N GLN A 201 1.71 30.10 5.25
CA GLN A 201 3.13 30.19 5.61
C GLN A 201 3.41 30.73 7.03
N ASP A 202 2.40 31.27 7.73
CA ASP A 202 2.55 31.94 9.03
C ASP A 202 2.09 31.11 10.26
N GLY A 203 1.89 29.77 10.15
CA GLY A 203 1.39 28.97 11.28
C GLY A 203 1.93 27.54 11.42
N GLU A 204 1.84 26.98 12.63
CA GLU A 204 2.27 25.63 13.09
C GLU A 204 1.70 24.43 12.28
N PHE A 205 0.84 24.66 11.28
CA PHE A 205 0.19 23.66 10.44
C PHE A 205 1.12 22.93 9.44
N HIS A 206 2.44 23.17 9.55
CA HIS A 206 3.42 22.86 8.51
C HIS A 206 3.82 21.37 8.47
N HIS A 207 4.08 20.74 9.62
CA HIS A 207 4.70 19.40 9.65
C HIS A 207 3.80 18.28 9.12
N SER A 208 2.56 18.18 9.59
CA SER A 208 1.68 17.07 9.21
C SER A 208 1.14 17.20 7.76
N SER A 209 1.13 18.42 7.20
CA SER A 209 0.85 18.65 5.78
C SER A 209 2.02 18.21 4.88
N LEU A 210 3.26 18.31 5.38
CA LEU A 210 4.47 17.85 4.69
C LEU A 210 4.53 16.32 4.63
N VAL A 211 4.17 15.61 5.70
CA VAL A 211 4.03 14.14 5.74
C VAL A 211 3.14 13.63 4.59
N THR A 212 1.98 14.29 4.41
CA THR A 212 1.04 13.93 3.33
C THR A 212 1.62 14.23 1.95
N LEU A 213 2.34 15.35 1.81
CA LEU A 213 2.98 15.73 0.56
C LEU A 213 4.08 14.74 0.14
N VAL A 214 4.95 14.36 1.08
CA VAL A 214 6.00 13.36 0.86
C VAL A 214 5.40 12.02 0.46
N HIS A 215 4.32 11.60 1.13
CA HIS A 215 3.62 10.36 0.76
C HIS A 215 3.07 10.41 -0.68
N ILE A 216 2.43 11.52 -1.08
CA ILE A 216 1.90 11.68 -2.44
C ILE A 216 3.02 11.60 -3.48
N PHE A 217 4.11 12.34 -3.30
CA PHE A 217 5.21 12.35 -4.27
C PHE A 217 5.91 11.00 -4.37
N LEU A 218 6.18 10.35 -3.24
CA LEU A 218 6.78 9.02 -3.22
C LEU A 218 5.86 8.00 -3.92
N ARG A 219 4.55 8.12 -3.72
CA ARG A 219 3.57 7.24 -4.37
C ARG A 219 3.49 7.47 -5.88
N VAL A 220 3.45 8.73 -6.32
CA VAL A 220 3.50 9.08 -7.75
C VAL A 220 4.79 8.54 -8.39
N PHE A 221 5.92 8.70 -7.71
CA PHE A 221 7.20 8.16 -8.16
C PHE A 221 7.15 6.64 -8.31
N CYS A 222 6.67 5.91 -7.29
CA CYS A 222 6.55 4.45 -7.35
C CYS A 222 5.58 3.99 -8.45
N LEU A 223 4.42 4.64 -8.60
CA LEU A 223 3.46 4.30 -9.66
C LEU A 223 4.03 4.55 -11.06
N THR A 224 4.82 5.62 -11.22
CA THR A 224 5.50 5.93 -12.48
C THR A 224 6.56 4.88 -12.79
N LEU A 225 7.39 4.51 -11.81
CA LEU A 225 8.37 3.45 -11.98
C LEU A 225 7.70 2.12 -12.32
N LEU A 226 6.60 1.78 -11.66
CA LEU A 226 5.83 0.57 -11.94
C LEU A 226 5.33 0.57 -13.39
N LEU A 227 4.73 1.69 -13.83
CA LEU A 227 4.28 1.86 -15.21
C LEU A 227 5.43 1.71 -16.22
N CYS A 228 6.59 2.33 -15.95
CA CYS A 228 7.79 2.18 -16.79
C CYS A 228 8.30 0.74 -16.83
N SER A 229 8.36 0.04 -15.69
CA SER A 229 8.76 -1.37 -15.63
C SER A 229 7.85 -2.26 -16.48
N PHE A 230 6.54 -2.03 -16.44
CA PHE A 230 5.59 -2.75 -17.28
C PHE A 230 5.76 -2.47 -18.79
N LEU A 231 6.12 -1.25 -19.17
CA LEU A 231 6.31 -0.87 -20.57
C LEU A 231 7.65 -1.33 -21.15
N LEU A 232 8.69 -1.42 -20.31
CA LEU A 232 10.04 -1.76 -20.76
C LEU A 232 10.28 -3.28 -20.91
N GLN A 233 9.48 -4.13 -20.25
CA GLN A 233 9.50 -5.60 -20.36
C GLN A 233 10.90 -6.25 -20.53
N VAL A 234 11.88 -5.86 -19.72
CA VAL A 234 13.21 -6.50 -19.73
C VAL A 234 13.16 -7.77 -18.87
N GLU A 235 13.42 -8.93 -19.46
CA GLU A 235 13.30 -10.27 -18.83
C GLU A 235 13.82 -10.36 -17.38
N ASP A 236 13.10 -11.15 -16.55
CA ASP A 236 13.27 -11.50 -15.13
C ASP A 236 13.54 -10.35 -14.12
N PHE A 237 14.45 -9.43 -14.43
CA PHE A 237 14.73 -8.20 -13.68
C PHE A 237 13.47 -7.33 -13.49
N THR A 238 12.55 -7.34 -14.47
CA THR A 238 11.29 -6.58 -14.38
C THR A 238 10.41 -7.05 -13.21
N VAL A 239 10.28 -8.37 -12.98
CA VAL A 239 9.43 -8.89 -11.90
C VAL A 239 10.01 -8.54 -10.53
N GLU A 240 11.31 -8.69 -10.36
CA GLU A 240 12.02 -8.34 -9.13
C GLU A 240 11.92 -6.84 -8.81
N MET A 241 12.10 -5.99 -9.81
CA MET A 241 11.93 -4.54 -9.68
C MET A 241 10.49 -4.18 -9.35
N MET A 242 9.50 -4.81 -9.98
CA MET A 242 8.08 -4.58 -9.69
C MET A 242 7.74 -4.95 -8.24
N ILE A 243 8.23 -6.08 -7.73
CA ILE A 243 8.05 -6.49 -6.34
C ILE A 243 8.69 -5.46 -5.39
N THR A 244 9.90 -5.00 -5.71
CA THR A 244 10.62 -3.99 -4.92
C THR A 244 9.87 -2.65 -4.88
N ILE A 245 9.41 -2.16 -6.03
CA ILE A 245 8.64 -0.93 -6.14
C ILE A 245 7.31 -1.06 -5.38
N PHE A 246 6.66 -2.23 -5.48
CA PHE A 246 5.42 -2.50 -4.77
C PHE A 246 5.60 -2.50 -3.25
N ASP A 247 6.68 -3.10 -2.73
CA ASP A 247 7.01 -3.07 -1.30
C ASP A 247 7.30 -1.66 -0.81
N LEU A 248 8.10 -0.89 -1.55
CA LEU A 248 8.41 0.50 -1.24
C LEU A 248 7.12 1.33 -1.19
N MET A 249 6.23 1.16 -2.17
CA MET A 249 4.95 1.84 -2.21
C MET A 249 4.05 1.42 -1.04
N THR A 250 3.95 0.12 -0.78
CA THR A 250 3.10 -0.49 0.24
C THR A 250 3.48 -0.03 1.64
N PHE A 251 4.77 -0.03 1.98
CA PHE A 251 5.23 0.34 3.33
C PHE A 251 5.67 1.80 3.48
N SER A 252 5.65 2.60 2.41
CA SER A 252 6.01 4.02 2.45
C SER A 252 5.33 4.78 3.60
N MET A 253 4.02 4.58 3.77
CA MET A 253 3.25 5.29 4.79
C MET A 253 3.67 4.91 6.22
N THR A 254 4.02 3.64 6.45
CA THR A 254 4.55 3.14 7.72
C THR A 254 5.77 3.95 8.15
N TYR A 255 6.76 4.06 7.26
CA TYR A 255 8.01 4.75 7.56
C TYR A 255 7.85 6.26 7.64
N ILE A 256 7.02 6.83 6.75
CA ILE A 256 6.72 8.26 6.77
C ILE A 256 6.09 8.67 8.11
N ILE A 257 5.10 7.91 8.60
CA ILE A 257 4.45 8.19 9.88
C ILE A 257 5.41 7.94 11.05
N LEU A 258 6.17 6.84 11.03
CA LEU A 258 7.08 6.50 12.13
C LEU A 258 8.17 7.58 12.35
N PHE A 259 8.74 8.12 11.27
CA PHE A 259 9.89 9.01 11.35
C PHE A 259 9.55 10.49 11.27
N TYR A 260 8.50 10.88 10.55
CA TYR A 260 8.21 12.30 10.27
C TYR A 260 6.94 12.84 10.94
N ASP A 261 6.08 11.99 11.52
CA ASP A 261 4.89 12.46 12.23
C ASP A 261 5.19 12.69 13.72
N GLU A 262 5.24 13.97 14.11
CA GLU A 262 5.57 14.36 15.49
C GLU A 262 4.53 13.87 16.51
N SER A 263 3.24 13.88 16.16
CA SER A 263 2.20 13.42 17.08
C SER A 263 2.33 11.93 17.40
N VAL A 264 2.69 11.11 16.40
CA VAL A 264 2.99 9.70 16.62
C VAL A 264 4.25 9.51 17.45
N ARG A 265 5.31 10.30 17.21
CA ARG A 265 6.55 10.23 18.00
C ARG A 265 6.31 10.62 19.47
N GLU A 266 5.48 11.63 19.73
CA GLU A 266 5.05 12.02 21.07
C GLU A 266 4.21 10.91 21.75
N ALA A 267 3.32 10.25 21.00
CA ALA A 267 2.56 9.11 21.50
C ALA A 267 3.45 7.92 21.86
N ILE A 268 4.48 7.62 21.05
CA ILE A 268 5.47 6.59 21.37
C ILE A 268 6.26 6.97 22.64
N ARG A 269 6.74 8.21 22.72
CA ARG A 269 7.51 8.69 23.87
C ARG A 269 6.72 8.62 25.18
N SER A 270 5.47 9.07 25.16
CA SER A 270 4.58 9.04 26.34
C SER A 270 4.24 7.62 26.80
N SER A 271 4.09 6.69 25.85
CA SER A 271 3.88 5.26 26.13
C SER A 271 5.11 4.63 26.79
N CYS A 272 6.33 5.04 26.41
CA CYS A 272 7.56 4.56 27.05
C CYS A 272 7.76 5.12 28.47
N THR A 273 7.32 6.35 28.75
CA THR A 273 7.48 6.99 30.07
C THR A 273 6.43 6.57 31.11
N SER A 274 5.25 6.15 30.68
CA SER A 274 4.18 5.69 31.59
C SER A 274 4.50 4.33 32.23
N GLY A 275 5.32 3.49 31.59
CA GLY A 275 5.79 2.21 32.16
C GLY A 275 6.82 2.33 33.29
N THR A 276 7.35 3.53 33.57
CA THR A 276 8.37 3.76 34.63
C THR A 276 7.83 4.27 35.96
N VAL A 277 6.52 4.55 36.08
CA VAL A 277 5.94 5.18 37.29
C VAL A 277 5.20 4.19 38.20
N ASP A 278 4.74 3.04 37.71
CA ASP A 278 4.01 2.04 38.53
C ASP A 278 4.92 1.01 39.25
N GLY A 279 6.18 1.37 39.47
CA GLY A 279 7.19 0.51 40.10
C GLY A 279 7.74 1.05 41.43
N ARG A 280 6.92 1.70 42.26
CA ARG A 280 7.28 2.05 43.64
C ARG A 280 6.15 1.76 44.62
#